data_AF-C8WZL5-F1
#
_entry.id   AF-C8WZL5-F1
#
_cell.length_a   1.000
_cell.length_b   1.000
_cell.length_c   1.000
_cell.angle_alpha   90.00
_cell.angle_beta   90.00
_cell.angle_gamma   90.00
#
_symmetry.space_group_name_H-M   'P 1'
#
loop_
_entity.id
_entity.type
_entity.pdbx_description
1 polymer ?
#
loop_
_entity_poly.entity_id
_entity_poly.type
_entity_poly.pdbx_seq_one_letter_code
_entity_poly.pdbx_strand_id
1 'polypeptide(L)' 'MQKRYCTCGRTIWVNYYHTNQGWIPQLNRHAHPQETLRICPNCGRILDINRLP' A
#
# COMPACT_ATOMS: atom_id res chain seq x y z
N MET A 1 2.27 3.17 10.36
CA MET A 1 2.33 3.48 8.91
C MET A 1 3.75 3.28 8.43
N GLN A 2 3.95 2.58 7.32
CA GLN A 2 5.25 2.44 6.67
C GLN A 2 5.20 3.04 5.26
N LYS A 3 6.23 3.79 4.89
CA LYS A 3 6.38 4.34 3.54
C LYS A 3 7.09 3.31 2.66
N ARG A 4 6.52 3.04 1.48
CA ARG A 4 7.08 2.17 0.44
C ARG A 4 7.04 2.88 -0.91
N TYR A 5 7.69 2.30 -1.91
CA TYR A 5 7.75 2.91 -3.24
C TYR A 5 7.32 1.91 -4.30
N CYS A 6 6.43 2.34 -5.20
CA CYS A 6 6.22 1.60 -6.43
C CYS A 6 7.49 1.69 -7.29
N THR A 7 7.72 0.71 -8.15
CA THR A 7 8.86 0.71 -9.10
C THR A 7 8.88 1.91 -10.04
N CYS A 8 7.75 2.60 -10.22
CA CYS A 8 7.68 3.86 -10.97
C CYS A 8 8.12 5.10 -10.16
N GLY A 9 8.62 4.92 -8.93
CA GLY A 9 9.03 5.99 -8.02
C GLY A 9 7.89 6.62 -7.20
N ARG A 10 6.62 6.28 -7.49
CA ARG A 10 5.48 6.81 -6.74
C ARG A 10 5.49 6.27 -5.30
N THR A 11 5.31 7.17 -4.34
CA THR A 11 5.15 6.78 -2.92
C THR A 11 3.84 6.02 -2.71
N ILE A 12 3.92 4.90 -1.99
CA ILE A 12 2.80 4.10 -1.51
C ILE A 12 2.90 4.01 0.01
N TRP A 13 1.76 4.05 0.68
CA TRP A 13 1.72 3.93 2.14
C TRP A 13 1.16 2.58 2.54
N VAL A 14 1.80 1.96 3.52
CA VAL A 14 1.35 0.72 4.14
C VAL A 14 0.77 1.05 5.51
N ASN A 15 -0.50 0.73 5.69
CA ASN A 15 -1.15 0.70 6.98
C ASN A 15 -1.22 -0.72 7.50
N TYR A 16 -1.15 -0.88 8.81
CA TYR A 16 -1.36 -2.16 9.46
C TYR A 16 -2.66 -2.04 10.24
N TYR A 17 -3.63 -2.88 9.92
CA TYR A 17 -4.92 -2.93 10.60
C TYR A 17 -4.95 -4.16 11.50
N HIS A 18 -5.33 -3.96 12.75
CA HIS A 18 -5.53 -5.06 13.67
C HIS A 18 -6.92 -5.66 13.44
N THR A 19 -6.97 -6.96 13.18
CA THR A 19 -8.20 -7.74 13.02
C THR A 19 -8.21 -8.87 14.05
N ASN A 20 -9.34 -9.58 14.19
CA ASN A 20 -9.42 -10.76 15.06
C ASN A 20 -8.45 -11.88 14.65
N GLN A 21 -7.87 -11.82 13.45
CA GLN A 21 -6.90 -12.78 12.92
C GLN A 21 -5.44 -12.24 12.98
N GLY A 22 -5.22 -11.06 13.57
CA GLY A 22 -3.91 -10.42 13.68
C GLY A 22 -3.77 -9.16 12.81
N TRP A 23 -2.52 -8.74 12.60
CA TRP A 23 -2.19 -7.54 11.84
C TRP A 23 -2.20 -7.82 10.33
N ILE A 24 -3.07 -7.14 9.60
CA ILE A 24 -3.16 -7.22 8.14
C ILE A 24 -2.58 -5.94 7.55
N PRO A 25 -1.57 -6.03 6.68
CA PRO A 25 -1.02 -4.87 6.02
C PRO A 25 -1.88 -4.52 4.78
N GLN A 26 -2.19 -3.25 4.61
CA GLN A 26 -2.94 -2.72 3.47
C GLN A 26 -2.18 -1.56 2.85
N LEU A 27 -2.22 -1.50 1.51
CA LEU A 27 -1.62 -0.42 0.73
C LEU A 27 -2.68 0.67 0.54
N ASN A 28 -2.32 1.92 0.79
CA ASN A 28 -3.25 3.05 0.70
C ASN A 28 -2.57 4.29 0.11
N ARG A 29 -3.40 5.25 -0.32
CA ARG A 29 -2.96 6.61 -0.62
C ARG A 29 -2.71 7.35 0.69
N HIS A 30 -1.73 8.24 0.73
CA HIS A 30 -1.51 9.11 1.89
C HIS A 30 -2.77 9.89 2.28
N ALA A 31 -3.43 10.48 1.27
CA ALA A 31 -4.61 11.32 1.46
C ALA A 31 -5.88 10.52 1.81
N HIS A 32 -5.93 9.23 1.45
CA HIS A 32 -7.10 8.37 1.65
C HIS A 32 -6.66 7.04 2.26
N PRO A 33 -6.35 7.03 3.57
CA PRO A 33 -5.88 5.82 4.25
C PRO A 33 -6.93 4.72 4.30
N GLN A 34 -8.22 5.01 4.08
CA GLN A 34 -9.28 4.00 4.01
C GLN A 34 -9.40 3.33 2.63
N GLU A 35 -8.84 3.93 1.58
CA GLU A 35 -8.90 3.38 0.22
C GLU A 35 -7.76 2.38 0.02
N THR A 36 -8.10 1.09 -0.14
CA THR A 36 -7.10 0.07 -0.43
C THR A 36 -6.67 0.13 -1.89
N LEU A 37 -5.38 0.39 -2.11
CA LEU A 37 -4.73 0.36 -3.41
C LEU A 37 -4.25 -1.05 -3.74
N ARG A 38 -4.77 -1.62 -4.82
CA ARG A 38 -4.21 -2.85 -5.43
C ARG A 38 -3.36 -2.54 -6.67
N ILE A 39 -3.54 -1.36 -7.24
CA ILE A 39 -2.90 -0.94 -8.48
C ILE A 39 -2.30 0.45 -8.25
N CYS A 40 -1.10 0.69 -8.78
CA CYS A 40 -0.47 1.99 -8.72
C CYS A 40 -1.26 2.98 -9.58
N PRO A 41 -1.77 4.08 -9.00
CA PRO A 41 -2.54 5.07 -9.76
C PRO A 41 -1.69 5.84 -10.78
N ASN A 42 -0.35 5.72 -10.71
CA ASN A 42 0.56 6.41 -11.61
C ASN A 42 0.94 5.59 -12.84
N CYS A 43 1.17 4.28 -12.69
CA CYS A 43 1.69 3.42 -13.76
C CYS A 43 0.83 2.20 -14.07
N GLY A 44 -0.31 2.02 -13.38
CA GLY A 44 -1.21 0.89 -13.60
C GLY A 44 -0.67 -0.48 -13.17
N ARG A 45 0.52 -0.55 -12.57
CA ARG A 45 1.09 -1.82 -12.10
C ARG A 45 0.37 -2.32 -10.85
N ILE A 46 0.20 -3.64 -10.76
CA ILE A 46 -0.25 -4.30 -9.53
C ILE A 46 0.77 -4.04 -8.43
N LEU A 47 0.28 -3.60 -7.27
CA LEU A 47 1.09 -3.41 -6.08
C LEU A 47 1.03 -4.68 -5.23
N ASP A 48 2.17 -5.28 -4.97
CA ASP A 48 2.32 -6.40 -4.06
C ASP A 48 3.19 -5.97 -2.89
N ILE A 49 2.61 -5.97 -1.70
CA ILE A 49 3.24 -5.48 -0.48
C ILE A 49 4.56 -6.20 -0.13
N ASN A 50 4.70 -7.46 -0.54
CA ASN A 50 5.89 -8.26 -0.29
C ASN A 50 6.99 -8.02 -1.34
N ARG A 51 6.64 -7.38 -2.47
CA ARG A 51 7.56 -7.09 -3.57
C ARG A 51 7.92 -5.61 -3.68
N LEU A 52 7.29 -4.74 -2.88
CA LEU A 52 7.63 -3.33 -2.85
C LEU A 52 8.94 -3.13 -2.07
N PRO A 53 9.89 -2.33 -2.60
CA PRO A 53 11.08 -1.89 -1.88
C PRO A 53 10.70 -1.06 -0.66
#